data_AF-A0A6M2CVG6-F1
#
_entry.id   AF-A0A6M2CVG6-F1
#
_cell.length_a   1.000
_cell.length_b   1.000
_cell.length_c   1.000
_cell.angle_alpha   90.00
_cell.angle_beta   90.00
_cell.angle_gamma   90.00
#
_symmetry.space_group_name_H-M   'P 1'
#
loop_
_entity.id
_entity.type
_entity.pdbx_description
1 polymer ?
#
loop_
_entity_poly.entity_id
_entity_poly.type
_entity_poly.pdbx_seq_one_letter_code
_entity_poly.pdbx_strand_id
1 'polypeptide(L)'
;NLGVKCALYHAGLSLEERKKSHTMFLEDKVQVVVATVAFGMGIDKPDVRRIIHYGAPRDIESYYQEIGRAGRDGLPSKCIVFFSNGDLVSNKYFLKDISNPLFLQHKTDMLNKMQHYLSSTRCRRKLLLAHFAGAEADMVGGVPHCCDNCTRRLNQDKAKDAKQVQTNKDGKTNYTKEARLLFDVVMGTKQRYGITVPIAVLRGSCSQKVPDYLKKSIYFGTGKHKTEAFWKAFARLLQSEGYLQEKAIHNSGMPKGAATRFISSIVLTEKAKEWTRGSEELLLEPTTELADMEAPRPVAKPQVLPKTVAPRLPVPATGFADIIESRQKAKMEDEDSFLALTRNEEPSEDEKLRSELYAQLVELRNRMASECGYAPYMVFNNRILLTIAQACPTSLERLGKVEGVSEAKLNKFGGRVVEVVSQFCKDRGLQPSDDQDEVSTNASSCQNDSLNYLMQELNDTQRVTYLLYRKSQNVTGIATSRGLAVSTVIGHLTEAIKVGLPVDLESLGVTTEILEAVTNAVMNLSGDIGRLTPIKDLCPEHVEFNHIKAVLAYLQAKYGIENSRLNLPKTLTSSVTGSRKTASERPKPAEEKQVVAEDAAPRTRSEKRGVSTEQLMTVSKKMKSSSLFRK
;
A
#
# COMPACT_ATOMS: atom_id res chain seq x y z
N ASN A 1 -30.61 -10.36 5.87
CA ASN A 1 -29.59 -10.29 4.81
C ASN A 1 -29.41 -8.82 4.45
N LEU A 2 -28.20 -8.25 4.45
CA LEU A 2 -27.99 -6.78 4.38
C LEU A 2 -27.89 -6.20 2.96
N GLY A 3 -28.13 -7.01 1.92
CA GLY A 3 -28.15 -6.54 0.51
C GLY A 3 -26.78 -6.26 -0.12
N VAL A 4 -25.69 -6.24 0.66
CA VAL A 4 -24.32 -6.02 0.15
C VAL A 4 -23.88 -7.18 -0.74
N LYS A 5 -23.54 -6.89 -2.01
CA LYS A 5 -23.01 -7.88 -2.95
C LYS A 5 -21.58 -8.26 -2.58
N CYS A 6 -21.38 -9.47 -2.07
CA CYS A 6 -20.06 -9.96 -1.65
C CYS A 6 -19.68 -11.32 -2.25
N ALA A 7 -18.37 -11.60 -2.29
CA ALA A 7 -17.81 -12.90 -2.63
C ALA A 7 -16.79 -13.36 -1.57
N LEU A 8 -16.53 -14.65 -1.50
CA LEU A 8 -15.55 -15.26 -0.58
C LEU A 8 -14.24 -15.58 -1.31
N TYR A 9 -13.11 -15.45 -0.62
CA TYR A 9 -11.81 -15.91 -1.11
C TYR A 9 -10.92 -16.50 -0.01
N HIS A 10 -10.74 -17.82 -0.02
CA HIS A 10 -9.80 -18.52 0.87
C HIS A 10 -9.21 -19.77 0.22
N ALA A 11 -8.11 -20.28 0.79
CA ALA A 11 -7.39 -21.44 0.27
C ALA A 11 -8.25 -22.71 0.19
N GLY A 12 -9.28 -22.84 1.05
CA GLY A 12 -10.24 -23.95 1.01
C GLY A 12 -11.28 -23.91 -0.12
N LEU A 13 -11.32 -22.86 -0.95
CA LEU A 13 -12.16 -22.83 -2.16
C LEU A 13 -11.44 -23.47 -3.35
N SER A 14 -12.22 -24.06 -4.26
CA SER A 14 -11.69 -24.58 -5.53
C SER A 14 -11.01 -23.48 -6.34
N LEU A 15 -10.17 -23.89 -7.31
CA LEU A 15 -9.52 -22.93 -8.21
C LEU A 15 -10.55 -22.17 -9.07
N GLU A 16 -11.65 -22.83 -9.44
CA GLU A 16 -12.73 -22.25 -10.25
C GLU A 16 -13.52 -21.20 -9.46
N GLU A 17 -13.95 -21.50 -8.23
CA GLU A 17 -14.62 -20.54 -7.35
C GLU A 17 -13.73 -19.32 -7.06
N ARG A 18 -12.43 -19.54 -6.82
CA ARG A 18 -11.47 -18.44 -6.63
C ARG A 18 -11.33 -17.57 -7.88
N LYS A 19 -11.24 -18.16 -9.07
CA LYS A 19 -11.25 -17.42 -10.35
C LYS A 19 -12.56 -16.63 -10.51
N LYS A 20 -13.71 -17.26 -10.30
CA LYS A 20 -15.03 -16.63 -10.39
C LYS A 20 -15.17 -15.43 -9.44
N SER A 21 -14.85 -15.60 -8.15
CA SER A 21 -14.87 -14.51 -7.16
C SER A 21 -13.92 -13.37 -7.53
N HIS A 22 -12.74 -13.68 -8.08
CA HIS A 22 -11.77 -12.69 -8.53
C HIS A 22 -12.28 -11.89 -9.74
N THR A 23 -12.75 -12.58 -10.79
CA THR A 23 -13.34 -11.96 -11.98
C THR A 23 -14.54 -11.06 -11.62
N MET A 24 -15.47 -11.55 -10.78
CA MET A 24 -16.62 -10.76 -10.33
C MET A 24 -16.22 -9.49 -9.57
N PHE A 25 -15.05 -9.46 -8.92
CA PHE A 25 -14.54 -8.27 -8.22
C PHE A 25 -13.79 -7.31 -9.16
N LEU A 26 -13.04 -7.82 -10.15
CA LEU A 26 -12.41 -6.98 -11.17
C LEU A 26 -13.45 -6.26 -12.04
N GLU A 27 -14.56 -6.95 -12.36
CA GLU A 27 -15.67 -6.46 -13.20
C GLU A 27 -16.73 -5.62 -12.44
N ASP A 28 -16.47 -5.24 -11.18
CA ASP A 28 -17.40 -4.50 -10.30
C ASP A 28 -18.78 -5.18 -10.07
N LYS A 29 -18.91 -6.49 -10.37
CA LYS A 29 -20.13 -7.28 -10.15
C LYS A 29 -20.40 -7.55 -8.65
N VAL A 30 -19.36 -7.58 -7.83
CA VAL A 30 -19.44 -7.58 -6.35
C VAL A 30 -18.71 -6.37 -5.77
N GLN A 31 -19.26 -5.80 -4.70
CA GLN A 31 -18.72 -4.62 -4.03
C GLN A 31 -17.63 -4.97 -3.00
N VAL A 32 -17.68 -6.19 -2.46
CA VAL A 32 -16.80 -6.64 -1.37
C VAL A 32 -16.29 -8.05 -1.65
N VAL A 33 -15.00 -8.30 -1.43
CA VAL A 33 -14.47 -9.66 -1.27
C VAL A 33 -14.03 -9.86 0.17
N VAL A 34 -14.56 -10.89 0.81
CA VAL A 34 -14.14 -11.33 2.15
C VAL A 34 -13.04 -12.36 1.98
N ALA A 35 -11.84 -12.00 2.42
CA ALA A 35 -10.62 -12.70 2.08
C ALA A 35 -9.82 -13.16 3.29
N THR A 36 -9.08 -14.25 3.12
CA THR A 36 -7.94 -14.60 3.97
C THR A 36 -6.63 -14.17 3.30
N VAL A 37 -5.52 -14.22 4.03
CA VAL A 37 -4.16 -13.85 3.55
C VAL A 37 -3.80 -14.47 2.18
N ALA A 38 -4.39 -15.63 1.84
CA ALA A 38 -4.24 -16.30 0.54
C ALA A 38 -4.72 -15.48 -0.69
N PHE A 39 -5.44 -14.36 -0.50
CA PHE A 39 -5.83 -13.43 -1.57
C PHE A 39 -4.70 -12.45 -1.93
N GLY A 40 -3.65 -12.38 -1.11
CA GLY A 40 -2.64 -11.32 -1.07
C GLY A 40 -1.51 -11.34 -2.11
N MET A 41 -1.61 -12.06 -3.23
CA MET A 41 -0.55 -12.10 -4.27
C MET A 41 -0.98 -11.73 -5.69
N GLY A 42 -2.28 -11.66 -6.02
CA GLY A 42 -2.72 -11.65 -7.44
C GLY A 42 -3.66 -10.53 -7.90
N ILE A 43 -4.12 -9.65 -7.01
CA ILE A 43 -5.12 -8.62 -7.37
C ILE A 43 -4.40 -7.34 -7.74
N ASP A 44 -4.65 -6.85 -8.95
CA ASP A 44 -4.28 -5.52 -9.39
C ASP A 44 -5.53 -4.76 -9.89
N LYS A 45 -6.37 -4.39 -8.94
CA LYS A 45 -7.52 -3.50 -9.14
C LYS A 45 -7.15 -2.14 -8.57
N PRO A 46 -6.98 -1.09 -9.39
CA PRO A 46 -6.38 0.15 -8.92
C PRO A 46 -7.32 0.99 -8.03
N ASP A 47 -8.63 0.77 -8.16
CA ASP A 47 -9.70 1.56 -7.58
C ASP A 47 -10.29 1.01 -6.26
N VAL A 48 -9.55 0.15 -5.55
CA VAL A 48 -9.96 -0.35 -4.23
C VAL A 48 -10.00 0.79 -3.21
N ARG A 49 -11.21 1.19 -2.80
CA ARG A 49 -11.45 2.33 -1.88
C ARG A 49 -11.34 2.03 -0.40
N ARG A 50 -11.60 0.79 0.02
CA ARG A 50 -11.62 0.40 1.44
C ARG A 50 -10.98 -0.96 1.64
N ILE A 51 -10.09 -1.05 2.62
CA ILE A 51 -9.54 -2.32 3.12
C ILE A 51 -9.88 -2.40 4.61
N ILE A 52 -10.48 -3.52 4.99
CA ILE A 52 -10.98 -3.76 6.35
C ILE A 52 -10.35 -5.04 6.87
N HIS A 53 -9.44 -4.89 7.83
CA HIS A 53 -8.95 -5.99 8.63
C HIS A 53 -9.94 -6.25 9.76
N TYR A 54 -10.55 -7.44 9.76
CA TYR A 54 -11.46 -7.88 10.81
C TYR A 54 -10.76 -8.93 11.68
N GLY A 55 -10.07 -8.44 12.72
CA GLY A 55 -9.09 -9.16 13.52
C GLY A 55 -7.71 -8.48 13.44
N ALA A 56 -6.89 -8.66 14.47
CA ALA A 56 -5.52 -8.13 14.49
C ALA A 56 -4.63 -8.81 13.41
N PRO A 57 -3.97 -8.04 12.52
CA PRO A 57 -2.98 -8.60 11.60
C PRO A 57 -1.84 -9.32 12.33
N ARG A 58 -1.18 -10.26 11.65
CA ARG A 58 -0.14 -11.12 12.24
C ARG A 58 1.18 -10.38 12.47
N ASP A 59 1.56 -9.53 11.52
CA ASP A 59 2.78 -8.73 11.53
C ASP A 59 2.58 -7.45 10.67
N ILE A 60 3.48 -6.48 10.87
CA ILE A 60 3.44 -5.18 10.16
C ILE A 60 3.67 -5.35 8.66
N GLU A 61 4.50 -6.31 8.25
CA GLU A 61 4.86 -6.57 6.85
C GLU A 61 3.64 -7.03 6.04
N SER A 62 2.93 -8.06 6.53
CA SER A 62 1.68 -8.54 5.91
C SER A 62 0.64 -7.43 5.87
N TYR A 63 0.46 -6.71 6.99
CA TYR A 63 -0.49 -5.60 7.07
C TYR A 63 -0.18 -4.51 6.03
N TYR A 64 1.08 -4.12 5.87
CA TYR A 64 1.52 -3.12 4.89
C TYR A 64 1.24 -3.56 3.44
N GLN A 65 1.56 -4.82 3.10
CA GLN A 65 1.27 -5.39 1.78
C GLN A 65 -0.23 -5.50 1.50
N GLU A 66 -1.02 -5.83 2.52
CA GLU A 66 -2.48 -5.93 2.43
C GLU A 66 -3.11 -4.55 2.21
N ILE A 67 -2.76 -3.54 3.01
CA ILE A 67 -3.30 -2.18 2.84
C ILE A 67 -2.79 -1.47 1.58
N GLY A 68 -1.60 -1.82 1.07
CA GLY A 68 -1.03 -1.32 -0.19
C GLY A 68 -1.75 -1.77 -1.47
N ARG A 69 -2.91 -2.42 -1.32
CA ARG A 69 -3.85 -2.75 -2.40
C ARG A 69 -4.92 -1.68 -2.60
N ALA A 70 -5.11 -0.79 -1.63
CA ALA A 70 -6.01 0.35 -1.74
C ALA A 70 -5.35 1.52 -2.50
N GLY A 71 -6.15 2.28 -3.27
CA GLY A 71 -5.69 3.60 -3.75
C GLY A 71 -4.56 3.61 -4.78
N ARG A 72 -4.38 2.56 -5.59
CA ARG A 72 -3.30 2.55 -6.61
C ARG A 72 -3.57 3.51 -7.78
N ASP A 73 -4.83 3.90 -7.99
CA ASP A 73 -5.21 5.04 -8.86
C ASP A 73 -4.87 6.43 -8.26
N GLY A 74 -4.25 6.48 -7.07
CA GLY A 74 -3.90 7.70 -6.36
C GLY A 74 -5.06 8.34 -5.58
N LEU A 75 -6.29 7.81 -5.68
CA LEU A 75 -7.46 8.44 -5.06
C LEU A 75 -7.60 8.11 -3.57
N PRO A 76 -8.17 9.03 -2.76
CA PRO A 76 -8.39 8.84 -1.33
C PRO A 76 -9.07 7.50 -1.00
N SER A 77 -8.40 6.70 -0.17
CA SER A 77 -8.82 5.35 0.19
C SER A 77 -8.60 5.12 1.69
N LYS A 78 -9.41 4.28 2.32
CA LYS A 78 -9.41 4.08 3.79
C LYS A 78 -9.01 2.65 4.17
N CYS A 79 -8.05 2.54 5.08
CA CYS A 79 -7.60 1.28 5.66
C CYS A 79 -8.02 1.24 7.13
N ILE A 80 -8.80 0.23 7.51
CA ILE A 80 -9.49 0.15 8.81
C ILE A 80 -9.15 -1.18 9.45
N VAL A 81 -8.73 -1.15 10.72
CA VAL A 81 -8.50 -2.37 11.52
C VAL A 81 -9.49 -2.41 12.66
N PHE A 82 -10.39 -3.40 12.65
CA PHE A 82 -11.15 -3.81 13.82
C PHE A 82 -10.34 -4.89 14.53
N PHE A 83 -9.93 -4.65 15.77
CA PHE A 83 -9.18 -5.64 16.55
C PHE A 83 -9.64 -5.66 18.01
N SER A 84 -9.38 -6.78 18.65
CA SER A 84 -9.52 -6.98 20.09
C SER A 84 -8.20 -7.51 20.66
N ASN A 85 -8.02 -7.38 21.98
CA ASN A 85 -6.92 -8.05 22.66
C ASN A 85 -7.02 -9.60 22.57
N GLY A 86 -8.20 -10.15 22.29
CA GLY A 86 -8.39 -11.58 22.07
C GLY A 86 -7.70 -12.07 20.79
N ASP A 87 -7.69 -11.26 19.74
CA ASP A 87 -7.04 -11.60 18.46
C ASP A 87 -5.51 -11.70 18.62
N LEU A 88 -4.92 -10.81 19.42
CA LEU A 88 -3.50 -10.86 19.76
C LEU A 88 -3.14 -12.12 20.57
N VAL A 89 -4.02 -12.57 21.46
CA VAL A 89 -3.85 -13.84 22.20
C VAL A 89 -3.95 -15.04 21.26
N SER A 90 -4.89 -15.03 20.32
CA SER A 90 -5.01 -16.05 19.27
C SER A 90 -3.78 -16.09 18.36
N ASN A 91 -3.27 -14.94 17.93
CA ASN A 91 -2.03 -14.84 17.15
C ASN A 91 -0.83 -15.40 17.93
N LYS A 92 -0.71 -15.10 19.25
CA LYS A 92 0.32 -15.71 20.13
C LYS A 92 0.14 -17.23 20.29
N TYR A 93 -1.09 -17.76 20.22
CA TYR A 93 -1.34 -19.19 20.26
C TYR A 93 -0.76 -19.89 19.02
N PHE A 94 -1.00 -19.36 17.82
CA PHE A 94 -0.52 -19.94 16.54
C PHE A 94 1.01 -19.92 16.36
N LEU A 95 1.77 -19.23 17.22
CA LEU A 95 3.23 -19.29 17.21
C LEU A 95 3.79 -20.56 17.88
N LYS A 96 2.99 -21.30 18.65
CA LYS A 96 3.48 -22.44 19.46
C LYS A 96 3.93 -23.65 18.65
N ASP A 97 3.40 -23.79 17.43
CA ASP A 97 3.73 -24.91 16.53
C ASP A 97 5.07 -24.69 15.80
N ILE A 98 5.76 -23.57 16.07
CA ILE A 98 7.07 -23.23 15.50
C ILE A 98 8.20 -23.86 16.33
N SER A 99 8.83 -24.90 15.78
CA SER A 99 9.95 -25.60 16.43
C SER A 99 11.27 -24.83 16.46
N ASN A 100 11.49 -23.87 15.54
CA ASN A 100 12.75 -23.14 15.44
C ASN A 100 12.75 -21.92 16.40
N PRO A 101 13.66 -21.85 17.40
CA PRO A 101 13.63 -20.81 18.43
C PRO A 101 13.92 -19.40 17.90
N LEU A 102 14.83 -19.25 16.93
CA LEU A 102 15.16 -17.95 16.32
C LEU A 102 13.98 -17.42 15.50
N PHE A 103 13.32 -18.29 14.73
CA PHE A 103 12.14 -17.91 13.95
C PHE A 103 10.92 -17.61 14.83
N LEU A 104 10.73 -18.37 15.92
CA LEU A 104 9.72 -18.11 16.94
C LEU A 104 9.95 -16.74 17.61
N GLN A 105 11.18 -16.41 17.99
CA GLN A 105 11.53 -15.10 18.53
C GLN A 105 11.20 -13.99 17.52
N HIS A 106 11.69 -14.10 16.28
CA HIS A 106 11.42 -13.12 15.23
C HIS A 106 9.92 -12.87 15.00
N LYS A 107 9.10 -13.93 14.90
CA LYS A 107 7.64 -13.77 14.75
C LYS A 107 6.95 -13.23 16.01
N THR A 108 7.48 -13.51 17.20
CA THR A 108 7.02 -12.90 18.45
C THR A 108 7.30 -11.40 18.47
N ASP A 109 8.50 -10.99 18.04
CA ASP A 109 8.89 -9.57 17.95
C ASP A 109 8.05 -8.82 16.92
N MET A 110 7.74 -9.41 15.76
CA MET A 110 6.84 -8.79 14.78
C MET A 110 5.41 -8.64 15.31
N LEU A 111 4.89 -9.62 16.04
CA LEU A 111 3.57 -9.52 16.67
C LEU A 111 3.54 -8.47 17.79
N ASN A 112 4.62 -8.33 18.56
CA ASN A 112 4.77 -7.27 19.55
C ASN A 112 4.82 -5.87 18.89
N LYS A 113 5.55 -5.72 17.78
CA LYS A 113 5.54 -4.49 16.97
C LYS A 113 4.14 -4.18 16.43
N MET A 114 3.40 -5.19 15.95
CA MET A 114 2.03 -5.01 15.47
C MET A 114 1.06 -4.61 16.61
N GLN A 115 1.18 -5.23 17.78
CA GLN A 115 0.45 -4.82 18.99
C GLN A 115 0.72 -3.34 19.33
N HIS A 116 1.99 -2.92 19.36
CA HIS A 116 2.36 -1.53 19.61
C HIS A 116 1.78 -0.58 18.54
N TYR A 117 1.87 -0.94 17.26
CA TYR A 117 1.28 -0.16 16.16
C TYR A 117 -0.22 0.09 16.34
N LEU A 118 -0.97 -0.94 16.78
CA LEU A 118 -2.42 -0.85 17.00
C LEU A 118 -2.77 -0.01 18.24
N SER A 119 -2.00 -0.11 19.33
CA SER A 119 -2.28 0.61 20.58
C SER A 119 -1.70 2.03 20.67
N SER A 120 -0.72 2.39 19.84
CA SER A 120 -0.03 3.69 19.93
C SER A 120 -0.92 4.89 19.57
N THR A 121 -0.65 6.03 20.19
CA THR A 121 -1.23 7.36 19.92
C THR A 121 -0.40 8.21 18.93
N ARG A 122 0.75 7.70 18.46
CA ARG A 122 1.58 8.36 17.42
C ARG A 122 0.95 8.25 16.03
N CYS A 123 1.42 9.09 15.10
CA CYS A 123 1.00 9.04 13.70
C CYS A 123 1.20 7.63 13.12
N ARG A 124 0.11 6.96 12.70
CA ARG A 124 0.14 5.60 12.12
C ARG A 124 1.09 5.53 10.92
N ARG A 125 1.10 6.56 10.07
CA ARG A 125 1.98 6.63 8.89
C ARG A 125 3.46 6.68 9.29
N LYS A 126 3.83 7.47 10.31
CA LYS A 126 5.20 7.49 10.85
C LYS A 126 5.62 6.14 11.41
N LEU A 127 4.75 5.47 12.16
CA LEU A 127 5.04 4.15 12.74
C LEU A 127 5.27 3.07 11.65
N LEU A 128 4.49 3.10 10.56
CA LEU A 128 4.72 2.20 9.42
C LEU A 128 6.02 2.53 8.70
N LEU A 129 6.25 3.81 8.35
CA LEU A 129 7.46 4.21 7.62
C LEU A 129 8.74 3.96 8.45
N ALA A 130 8.72 4.20 9.75
CA ALA A 130 9.85 3.91 10.64
C ALA A 130 10.22 2.42 10.69
N HIS A 131 9.26 1.52 10.41
CA HIS A 131 9.52 0.07 10.33
C HIS A 131 10.34 -0.32 9.09
N PHE A 132 10.15 0.38 7.95
CA PHE A 132 10.78 0.04 6.67
C PHE A 132 11.95 0.96 6.28
N ALA A 133 11.91 2.25 6.65
CA ALA A 133 12.83 3.30 6.23
C ALA A 133 13.61 3.95 7.39
N GLY A 134 13.41 3.49 8.63
CA GLY A 134 14.14 4.01 9.80
C GLY A 134 13.87 5.49 10.09
N ALA A 135 14.93 6.26 10.35
CA ALA A 135 14.85 7.63 10.87
C ALA A 135 14.34 8.69 9.86
N GLU A 136 14.36 8.40 8.56
CA GLU A 136 13.93 9.35 7.52
C GLU A 136 12.39 9.59 7.52
N ALA A 137 11.63 8.80 8.29
CA ALA A 137 10.18 8.87 8.39
C ALA A 137 9.64 10.16 9.06
N ASP A 138 10.48 10.98 9.69
CA ASP A 138 10.00 12.09 10.53
C ASP A 138 9.46 13.31 9.78
N MET A 139 9.72 13.42 8.47
CA MET A 139 9.15 14.50 7.64
C MET A 139 7.70 14.23 7.21
N VAL A 140 7.12 13.06 7.53
CA VAL A 140 5.85 12.61 6.93
C VAL A 140 4.70 12.53 7.95
N GLY A 141 3.55 13.12 7.60
CA GLY A 141 2.30 13.01 8.37
C GLY A 141 2.08 14.14 9.38
N GLY A 142 1.08 14.00 10.26
CA GLY A 142 0.64 15.10 11.15
C GLY A 142 -0.36 16.07 10.49
N VAL A 143 -0.60 15.93 9.19
CA VAL A 143 -1.52 16.74 8.38
C VAL A 143 -2.97 16.20 8.42
N PRO A 144 -3.99 16.98 8.01
CA PRO A 144 -5.34 16.49 7.75
C PRO A 144 -5.36 15.24 6.85
N HIS A 145 -6.35 14.37 7.04
CA HIS A 145 -6.51 13.11 6.31
C HIS A 145 -5.33 12.12 6.40
N CYS A 146 -4.36 12.31 7.31
CA CYS A 146 -3.21 11.41 7.45
C CYS A 146 -3.55 10.07 8.12
N CYS A 147 -4.13 10.10 9.33
CA CYS A 147 -4.61 8.92 10.07
C CYS A 147 -5.51 9.34 11.25
N ASP A 148 -6.19 8.37 11.87
CA ASP A 148 -7.03 8.52 13.06
C ASP A 148 -6.34 9.31 14.20
N ASN A 149 -5.10 8.94 14.55
CA ASN A 149 -4.34 9.60 15.61
C ASN A 149 -3.97 11.06 15.29
N CYS A 150 -3.70 11.37 14.01
CA CYS A 150 -3.47 12.75 13.58
C CYS A 150 -4.77 13.58 13.61
N THR A 151 -5.87 13.03 13.08
CA THR A 151 -7.19 13.69 13.11
C THR A 151 -7.63 13.98 14.55
N ARG A 152 -7.48 13.01 15.46
CA ARG A 152 -7.75 13.19 16.90
C ARG A 152 -6.93 14.35 17.49
N ARG A 153 -5.62 14.40 17.21
CA ARG A 153 -4.73 15.45 17.71
C ARG A 153 -5.15 16.83 17.19
N LEU A 154 -5.36 16.97 15.88
CA LEU A 154 -5.80 18.22 15.25
C LEU A 154 -7.15 18.69 15.80
N ASN A 155 -8.08 17.78 16.08
CA ASN A 155 -9.37 18.11 16.70
C ASN A 155 -9.22 18.53 18.17
N GLN A 156 -8.31 17.89 18.92
CA GLN A 156 -7.99 18.31 20.29
C GLN A 156 -7.32 19.68 20.33
N ASP A 157 -6.39 19.96 19.41
CA ASP A 157 -5.68 21.24 19.39
C ASP A 157 -6.63 22.39 19.00
N LYS A 158 -7.58 22.17 18.08
CA LYS A 158 -8.72 23.08 17.83
C LYS A 158 -9.63 23.31 19.04
N ALA A 159 -9.65 22.39 20.00
CA ALA A 159 -10.43 22.52 21.23
C ALA A 159 -9.63 23.14 22.40
N LYS A 160 -8.29 23.22 22.30
CA LYS A 160 -7.39 23.69 23.37
C LYS A 160 -7.35 25.22 23.54
N ASP A 161 -8.01 25.98 22.68
CA ASP A 161 -8.42 27.36 23.00
C ASP A 161 -9.35 27.40 24.23
N ALA A 162 -9.90 26.26 24.65
CA ALA A 162 -10.57 26.06 25.94
C ALA A 162 -9.87 25.01 26.83
N LYS A 163 -8.95 25.50 27.67
CA LYS A 163 -8.29 24.84 28.83
C LYS A 163 -7.14 23.85 28.51
N GLN A 164 -5.99 24.15 29.13
CA GLN A 164 -4.78 23.32 29.11
C GLN A 164 -5.02 21.93 29.75
N VAL A 165 -4.75 20.88 28.98
CA VAL A 165 -4.33 19.59 29.52
C VAL A 165 -2.80 19.55 29.48
N GLN A 166 -2.16 19.23 30.60
CA GLN A 166 -0.69 19.12 30.69
C GLN A 166 -0.19 17.86 29.97
N THR A 167 -0.07 17.94 28.65
CA THR A 167 0.78 17.05 27.86
C THR A 167 2.04 17.83 27.48
N ASN A 168 3.23 17.30 27.80
CA ASN A 168 4.49 17.87 27.32
C ASN A 168 4.53 17.89 25.78
N LYS A 169 5.40 18.70 25.18
CA LYS A 169 5.53 18.85 23.72
C LYS A 169 5.71 17.51 22.97
N ASP A 170 6.22 16.49 23.64
CA ASP A 170 6.47 15.15 23.08
C ASP A 170 5.27 14.17 23.19
N GLY A 171 4.17 14.57 23.85
CA GLY A 171 2.98 13.72 24.01
C GLY A 171 3.09 12.60 25.06
N LYS A 172 4.13 12.62 25.92
CA LYS A 172 4.31 11.69 27.04
C LYS A 172 3.55 12.13 28.29
N THR A 173 3.11 11.15 29.08
CA THR A 173 2.41 11.30 30.36
C THR A 173 3.23 10.70 31.49
N ASN A 174 3.25 11.36 32.65
CA ASN A 174 3.96 10.89 33.84
C ASN A 174 3.11 9.88 34.61
N TYR A 175 3.55 8.61 34.62
CA TYR A 175 2.89 7.50 35.31
C TYR A 175 3.71 6.98 36.51
N THR A 176 4.61 7.80 37.06
CA THR A 176 5.53 7.40 38.16
C THR A 176 4.79 6.83 39.38
N LYS A 177 3.65 7.42 39.75
CA LYS A 177 2.86 7.00 40.92
C LYS A 177 2.17 5.66 40.66
N GLU A 178 1.51 5.54 39.51
CA GLU A 178 0.82 4.33 39.08
C GLU A 178 1.78 3.16 38.86
N ALA A 179 2.97 3.41 38.31
CA ALA A 179 4.01 2.42 38.11
C ALA A 179 4.55 1.85 39.42
N ARG A 180 4.91 2.71 40.39
CA ARG A 180 5.36 2.28 41.73
C ARG A 180 4.32 1.40 42.39
N LEU A 181 3.06 1.85 42.45
CA LEU A 181 1.97 1.07 43.01
C LEU A 181 1.85 -0.32 42.37
N LEU A 182 1.89 -0.43 41.04
CA LEU A 182 1.75 -1.72 40.36
C LEU A 182 2.98 -2.62 40.53
N PHE A 183 4.19 -2.07 40.49
CA PHE A 183 5.42 -2.84 40.71
C PHE A 183 5.51 -3.36 42.15
N ASP A 184 5.17 -2.55 43.14
CA ASP A 184 5.12 -2.93 44.56
C ASP A 184 4.15 -4.10 44.79
N VAL A 185 2.95 -4.07 44.18
CA VAL A 185 1.99 -5.18 44.30
C VAL A 185 2.49 -6.43 43.57
N VAL A 186 3.11 -6.30 42.39
CA VAL A 186 3.70 -7.44 41.67
C VAL A 186 4.82 -8.10 42.51
N MET A 187 5.65 -7.31 43.20
CA MET A 187 6.63 -7.82 44.18
C MET A 187 5.95 -8.46 45.40
N GLY A 188 4.96 -7.78 46.00
CA GLY A 188 4.24 -8.26 47.19
C GLY A 188 3.46 -9.56 46.96
N THR A 189 2.95 -9.78 45.75
CA THR A 189 2.34 -11.05 45.32
C THR A 189 3.36 -12.16 45.03
N LYS A 190 4.65 -11.91 45.27
CA LYS A 190 5.80 -12.81 45.01
C LYS A 190 5.89 -13.27 43.55
N GLN A 191 5.32 -12.49 42.62
CA GLN A 191 5.31 -12.76 41.17
C GLN A 191 4.74 -14.16 40.80
N ARG A 192 3.78 -14.67 41.60
CA ARG A 192 3.18 -16.02 41.43
C ARG A 192 1.87 -16.04 40.63
N TYR A 193 1.32 -14.87 40.28
CA TYR A 193 0.01 -14.74 39.67
C TYR A 193 0.08 -13.99 38.35
N GLY A 194 -0.85 -14.26 37.44
CA GLY A 194 -1.11 -13.39 36.30
C GLY A 194 -1.68 -12.03 36.74
N ILE A 195 -1.56 -11.04 35.87
CA ILE A 195 -1.82 -9.61 36.16
C ILE A 195 -3.19 -9.29 36.81
N THR A 196 -4.20 -10.13 36.59
CA THR A 196 -5.54 -9.99 37.18
C THR A 196 -5.52 -9.93 38.72
N VAL A 197 -4.65 -10.70 39.40
CA VAL A 197 -4.62 -10.73 40.87
C VAL A 197 -3.95 -9.47 41.46
N PRO A 198 -2.77 -9.02 41.00
CA PRO A 198 -2.22 -7.70 41.37
C PRO A 198 -3.21 -6.55 41.18
N ILE A 199 -3.93 -6.50 40.05
CA ILE A 199 -4.94 -5.47 39.80
C ILE A 199 -6.12 -5.56 40.79
N ALA A 200 -6.59 -6.78 41.10
CA ALA A 200 -7.64 -6.99 42.08
C ALA A 200 -7.23 -6.54 43.50
N VAL A 201 -5.96 -6.75 43.88
CA VAL A 201 -5.39 -6.26 45.15
C VAL A 201 -5.31 -4.73 45.15
N LEU A 202 -4.73 -4.11 44.10
CA LEU A 202 -4.67 -2.65 43.94
C LEU A 202 -6.03 -1.98 44.10
N ARG A 203 -7.09 -2.56 43.53
CA ARG A 203 -8.45 -2.01 43.64
C ARG A 203 -9.18 -2.37 44.93
N GLY A 204 -8.59 -3.19 45.80
CA GLY A 204 -9.23 -3.63 47.04
C GLY A 204 -10.43 -4.55 46.81
N SER A 205 -10.34 -5.45 45.82
CA SER A 205 -11.41 -6.39 45.48
C SER A 205 -11.51 -7.53 46.50
N CYS A 206 -12.70 -7.73 47.07
CA CYS A 206 -12.99 -8.83 47.98
C CYS A 206 -13.26 -10.18 47.28
N SER A 207 -12.95 -10.31 45.98
CA SER A 207 -13.18 -11.54 45.22
C SER A 207 -12.48 -12.75 45.85
N GLN A 208 -13.12 -13.93 45.79
CA GLN A 208 -12.52 -15.21 46.19
C GLN A 208 -11.22 -15.53 45.45
N LYS A 209 -10.98 -14.92 44.28
CA LYS A 209 -9.72 -15.04 43.52
C LYS A 209 -8.53 -14.33 44.17
N VAL A 210 -8.76 -13.50 45.19
CA VAL A 210 -7.72 -12.82 45.97
C VAL A 210 -7.51 -13.58 47.29
N PRO A 211 -6.33 -14.18 47.52
CA PRO A 211 -5.97 -14.79 48.80
C PRO A 211 -6.09 -13.83 50.00
N ASP A 212 -6.50 -14.34 51.15
CA ASP A 212 -6.75 -13.51 52.35
C ASP A 212 -5.48 -12.83 52.89
N TYR A 213 -4.30 -13.42 52.69
CA TYR A 213 -3.03 -12.78 53.06
C TYR A 213 -2.75 -11.51 52.24
N LEU A 214 -3.26 -11.42 51.00
CA LEU A 214 -3.18 -10.21 50.17
C LEU A 214 -4.26 -9.19 50.53
N LYS A 215 -5.43 -9.62 51.03
CA LYS A 215 -6.48 -8.72 51.56
C LYS A 215 -6.01 -7.97 52.82
N LYS A 216 -5.13 -8.59 53.61
CA LYS A 216 -4.51 -8.00 54.81
C LYS A 216 -3.22 -7.22 54.54
N SER A 217 -2.81 -7.08 53.27
CA SER A 217 -1.56 -6.42 52.89
C SER A 217 -1.71 -4.90 52.80
N ILE A 218 -0.63 -4.16 53.07
CA ILE A 218 -0.56 -2.69 52.88
C ILE A 218 -0.89 -2.23 51.46
N TYR A 219 -0.75 -3.11 50.46
CA TYR A 219 -1.07 -2.84 49.06
C TYR A 219 -2.57 -2.89 48.73
N PHE A 220 -3.41 -3.37 49.65
CA PHE A 220 -4.82 -3.62 49.35
C PHE A 220 -5.62 -2.32 49.25
N GLY A 221 -6.06 -1.98 48.03
CA GLY A 221 -6.90 -0.80 47.78
C GLY A 221 -6.16 0.51 47.51
N THR A 222 -4.83 0.52 47.43
CA THR A 222 -4.03 1.74 47.14
C THR A 222 -4.32 2.32 45.75
N GLY A 223 -4.67 1.47 44.78
CA GLY A 223 -5.04 1.82 43.41
C GLY A 223 -6.54 2.09 43.17
N LYS A 224 -7.37 2.24 44.21
CA LYS A 224 -8.83 2.45 44.10
C LYS A 224 -9.23 3.65 43.22
N HIS A 225 -8.37 4.67 43.14
CA HIS A 225 -8.59 5.92 42.42
C HIS A 225 -8.63 5.78 40.89
N LYS A 226 -8.16 4.65 40.33
CA LYS A 226 -8.32 4.31 38.90
C LYS A 226 -9.21 3.07 38.71
N THR A 227 -9.74 2.91 37.50
CA THR A 227 -10.63 1.79 37.13
C THR A 227 -9.85 0.50 36.89
N GLU A 228 -10.54 -0.65 36.89
CA GLU A 228 -9.91 -1.93 36.55
C GLU A 228 -9.46 -1.97 35.08
N ALA A 229 -10.22 -1.31 34.19
CA ALA A 229 -9.88 -1.18 32.79
C ALA A 229 -8.58 -0.38 32.61
N PHE A 230 -8.44 0.75 33.31
CA PHE A 230 -7.20 1.55 33.33
C PHE A 230 -6.01 0.69 33.76
N TRP A 231 -6.10 0.01 34.91
CA TRP A 231 -4.98 -0.81 35.40
C TRP A 231 -4.60 -1.94 34.44
N LYS A 232 -5.58 -2.54 33.74
CA LYS A 232 -5.33 -3.56 32.71
C LYS A 232 -4.65 -2.96 31.47
N ALA A 233 -5.07 -1.78 31.02
CA ALA A 233 -4.45 -1.07 29.90
C ALA A 233 -3.03 -0.58 30.23
N PHE A 234 -2.84 -0.07 31.45
CA PHE A 234 -1.55 0.38 31.96
C PHE A 234 -0.55 -0.77 32.12
N ALA A 235 -0.99 -1.91 32.64
CA ALA A 235 -0.14 -3.12 32.67
C ALA A 235 0.28 -3.57 31.26
N ARG A 236 -0.60 -3.49 30.26
CA ARG A 236 -0.24 -3.78 28.85
C ARG A 236 0.79 -2.79 28.29
N LEU A 237 0.67 -1.51 28.62
CA LEU A 237 1.67 -0.50 28.25
C LEU A 237 3.04 -0.84 28.87
N LEU A 238 3.09 -1.17 30.15
CA LEU A 238 4.32 -1.60 30.84
C LEU A 238 4.89 -2.91 30.29
N GLN A 239 4.05 -3.81 29.75
CA GLN A 239 4.51 -4.99 29.01
C GLN A 239 5.14 -4.62 27.67
N SER A 240 4.53 -3.73 26.87
CA SER A 240 5.12 -3.29 25.60
C SER A 240 6.40 -2.47 25.78
N GLU A 241 6.50 -1.71 26.87
CA GLU A 241 7.70 -0.95 27.24
C GLU A 241 8.78 -1.80 27.94
N GLY A 242 8.56 -3.11 28.08
CA GLY A 242 9.55 -4.06 28.61
C GLY A 242 9.79 -3.97 30.12
N TYR A 243 8.90 -3.35 30.90
CA TYR A 243 8.94 -3.34 32.37
C TYR A 243 8.31 -4.59 33.00
N LEU A 244 7.29 -5.15 32.35
CA LEU A 244 6.60 -6.37 32.76
C LEU A 244 6.76 -7.46 31.71
N GLN A 245 6.95 -8.70 32.14
CA GLN A 245 7.02 -9.86 31.26
C GLN A 245 6.10 -10.97 31.78
N GLU A 246 5.53 -11.76 30.87
CA GLU A 246 4.82 -12.98 31.24
C GLU A 246 5.78 -14.17 31.26
N LYS A 247 5.83 -14.87 32.40
CA LYS A 247 6.58 -16.11 32.57
C LYS A 247 5.62 -17.29 32.60
N ALA A 248 5.76 -18.23 31.67
CA ALA A 248 4.97 -19.46 31.67
C ALA A 248 5.31 -20.32 32.90
N ILE A 249 4.27 -20.76 33.63
CA ILE A 249 4.43 -21.70 34.74
C ILE A 249 4.22 -23.13 34.19
N HIS A 250 5.29 -23.90 34.11
CA HIS A 250 5.20 -25.33 33.85
C HIS A 250 4.83 -26.05 35.16
N ASN A 251 3.58 -26.47 35.29
CA ASN A 251 3.17 -27.39 36.35
C ASN A 251 3.78 -28.77 36.09
N SER A 252 4.77 -29.15 36.89
CA SER A 252 5.53 -30.41 36.82
C SER A 252 4.75 -31.68 37.20
N GLY A 253 3.41 -31.64 37.17
CA GLY A 253 2.55 -32.70 37.72
C GLY A 253 1.19 -32.89 37.03
N MET A 254 1.02 -32.45 35.77
CA MET A 254 -0.18 -32.77 34.97
C MET A 254 0.16 -33.60 33.72
N PRO A 255 -0.71 -34.54 33.32
CA PRO A 255 -0.48 -35.39 32.15
C PRO A 255 -0.52 -34.58 30.84
N LYS A 256 0.38 -34.95 29.91
CA LYS A 256 0.43 -34.39 28.56
C LYS A 256 -0.84 -34.79 27.79
N GLY A 257 -1.72 -33.82 27.50
CA GLY A 257 -2.89 -34.05 26.64
C GLY A 257 -4.15 -33.28 27.02
N ALA A 258 -4.34 -32.94 28.31
CA ALA A 258 -5.38 -32.01 28.71
C ALA A 258 -5.00 -30.59 28.23
N ALA A 259 -5.94 -29.87 27.61
CA ALA A 259 -5.70 -28.53 27.06
C ALA A 259 -5.07 -27.61 28.13
N THR A 260 -3.77 -27.36 28.00
CA THR A 260 -2.99 -26.59 28.95
C THR A 260 -3.50 -25.16 28.95
N ARG A 261 -4.35 -24.80 29.93
CA ARG A 261 -4.56 -23.40 30.26
C ARG A 261 -3.20 -22.85 30.66
N PHE A 262 -2.64 -22.02 29.79
CA PHE A 262 -1.31 -21.43 29.95
C PHE A 262 -1.36 -20.48 31.16
N ILE A 263 -1.06 -21.00 32.35
CA ILE A 263 -0.93 -20.19 33.55
C ILE A 263 0.41 -19.45 33.42
N SER A 264 0.36 -18.19 33.00
CA SER A 264 1.49 -17.27 33.12
C SER A 264 1.42 -16.51 34.45
N SER A 265 2.57 -16.27 35.08
CA SER A 265 2.69 -15.19 36.06
C SER A 265 3.26 -13.93 35.41
N ILE A 266 2.89 -12.78 35.96
CA ILE A 266 3.53 -11.52 35.60
C ILE A 266 4.78 -11.34 36.46
N VAL A 267 5.92 -11.07 35.83
CA VAL A 267 7.21 -10.84 36.47
C VAL A 267 7.76 -9.46 36.12
N LEU A 268 8.58 -8.90 37.01
CA LEU A 268 9.30 -7.65 36.77
C LEU A 268 10.62 -7.94 36.06
N THR A 269 10.86 -7.24 34.96
CA THR A 269 12.13 -7.30 34.22
C THR A 269 13.23 -6.57 35.00
N GLU A 270 14.50 -6.73 34.61
CA GLU A 270 15.58 -5.99 35.28
C GLU A 270 15.43 -4.46 35.09
N LYS A 271 15.02 -4.01 33.89
CA LYS A 271 14.65 -2.61 33.60
C LYS A 271 13.68 -2.02 34.63
N ALA A 272 12.67 -2.81 35.06
CA ALA A 272 11.74 -2.36 36.09
C ALA A 272 12.33 -2.36 37.50
N LYS A 273 13.19 -3.32 37.84
CA LYS A 273 13.88 -3.34 39.13
C LYS A 273 14.88 -2.18 39.26
N GLU A 274 15.65 -1.92 38.21
CA GLU A 274 16.57 -0.78 38.11
C GLU A 274 15.82 0.54 38.29
N TRP A 275 14.74 0.75 37.54
CA TRP A 275 13.89 1.93 37.70
C TRP A 275 13.31 2.06 39.11
N THR A 276 12.90 0.95 39.74
CA THR A 276 12.35 0.95 41.11
C THR A 276 13.41 1.27 42.18
N ARG A 277 14.70 1.02 41.91
CA ARG A 277 15.83 1.47 42.76
C ARG A 277 16.17 2.95 42.53
N GLY A 278 15.82 3.50 41.38
CA GLY A 278 16.09 4.88 41.00
C GLY A 278 15.02 5.88 41.45
N SER A 279 15.34 7.17 41.28
CA SER A 279 14.44 8.30 41.57
C SER A 279 13.84 8.92 40.29
N GLU A 280 13.99 8.28 39.15
CA GLU A 280 13.60 8.80 37.83
C GLU A 280 12.08 8.83 37.62
N GLU A 281 11.60 9.82 36.87
CA GLU A 281 10.19 9.86 36.44
C GLU A 281 9.92 8.85 35.32
N LEU A 282 8.78 8.18 35.37
CA LEU A 282 8.32 7.30 34.30
C LEU A 282 7.41 8.06 33.33
N LEU A 283 8.01 8.67 32.31
CA LEU A 283 7.32 9.35 31.22
C LEU A 283 7.06 8.37 30.06
N LEU A 284 5.81 7.89 29.92
CA LEU A 284 5.42 6.96 28.85
C LEU A 284 4.46 7.62 27.86
N GLU A 285 4.44 7.13 26.62
CA GLU A 285 3.38 7.47 25.68
C GLU A 285 2.12 6.69 26.03
N PRO A 286 0.97 7.35 26.29
CA PRO A 286 -0.27 6.64 26.57
C PRO A 286 -0.74 5.88 25.32
N THR A 287 -1.29 4.67 25.53
CA THR A 287 -2.06 3.98 24.48
C THR A 287 -3.36 4.73 24.21
N THR A 288 -3.99 4.49 23.05
CA THR A 288 -5.30 5.09 22.71
C THR A 288 -6.33 4.81 23.80
N GLU A 289 -6.41 3.56 24.25
CA GLU A 289 -7.27 3.10 25.35
C GLU A 289 -7.02 3.85 26.67
N LEU A 290 -5.76 4.12 27.06
CA LEU A 290 -5.45 4.90 28.25
C LEU A 290 -5.83 6.37 28.07
N ALA A 291 -5.46 6.97 26.94
CA ALA A 291 -5.77 8.35 26.61
C ALA A 291 -7.28 8.62 26.55
N ASP A 292 -8.09 7.62 26.18
CA ASP A 292 -9.56 7.69 26.20
C ASP A 292 -10.15 7.56 27.61
N MET A 293 -9.54 6.74 28.47
CA MET A 293 -9.96 6.61 29.87
C MET A 293 -9.59 7.81 30.74
N GLU A 294 -8.53 8.53 30.36
CA GLU A 294 -8.05 9.73 31.06
C GLU A 294 -8.53 11.05 30.43
N ALA A 295 -9.16 11.00 29.25
CA ALA A 295 -9.84 12.16 28.68
C ALA A 295 -10.94 12.68 29.63
N PRO A 296 -11.08 14.00 29.80
CA PRO A 296 -12.18 14.55 30.59
C PRO A 296 -13.50 14.14 29.94
N ARG A 297 -14.34 13.42 30.68
CA ARG A 297 -15.68 13.06 30.21
C ARG A 297 -16.44 14.35 29.91
N PRO A 298 -17.19 14.44 28.80
CA PRO A 298 -18.13 15.54 28.61
C PRO A 298 -19.01 15.65 29.84
N VAL A 299 -19.09 16.85 30.42
CA VAL A 299 -20.06 17.11 31.49
C VAL A 299 -21.43 17.07 30.83
N ALA A 300 -22.09 15.92 30.90
CA ALA A 300 -23.47 15.79 30.50
C ALA A 300 -24.27 16.85 31.28
N LYS A 301 -24.84 17.82 30.57
CA LYS A 301 -25.76 18.78 31.18
C LYS A 301 -26.84 17.96 31.89
N PRO A 302 -27.13 18.23 33.18
CA PRO A 302 -28.12 17.43 33.91
C PRO A 302 -29.46 17.54 33.18
N GLN A 303 -29.89 16.45 32.56
CA GLN A 303 -31.22 16.36 31.97
C GLN A 303 -32.23 16.49 33.12
N VAL A 304 -32.97 17.59 33.13
CA VAL A 304 -34.05 17.82 34.09
C VAL A 304 -35.19 16.88 33.72
N LEU A 305 -35.20 15.69 34.33
CA LEU A 305 -36.30 14.73 34.21
C LEU A 305 -37.59 15.36 34.76
N PRO A 306 -38.68 15.41 33.99
CA PRO A 306 -39.98 15.83 34.50
C PRO A 306 -40.42 14.91 35.65
N LYS A 307 -40.76 15.50 36.80
CA LYS A 307 -41.26 14.77 37.96
C LYS A 307 -42.73 14.35 37.79
N THR A 308 -43.02 13.28 37.04
CA THR A 308 -44.23 12.44 37.21
C THR A 308 -44.25 11.24 36.25
N VAL A 309 -43.86 10.04 36.72
CA VAL A 309 -44.44 8.76 36.25
C VAL A 309 -44.49 7.77 37.43
N ALA A 310 -45.59 7.03 37.53
CA ALA A 310 -45.90 6.08 38.62
C ALA A 310 -45.06 4.78 38.56
N PRO A 311 -45.09 3.90 39.60
CA PRO A 311 -44.17 2.76 39.68
C PRO A 311 -44.47 1.67 38.63
N ARG A 312 -43.40 1.03 38.13
CA ARG A 312 -43.46 0.01 37.08
C ARG A 312 -44.02 -1.32 37.60
N LEU A 313 -44.92 -1.93 36.83
CA LEU A 313 -45.24 -3.37 36.92
C LEU A 313 -44.13 -4.23 36.25
N PRO A 314 -44.09 -5.55 36.50
CA PRO A 314 -43.01 -6.42 36.05
C PRO A 314 -42.97 -6.59 34.51
N VAL A 315 -41.76 -6.66 33.95
CA VAL A 315 -41.53 -6.81 32.51
C VAL A 315 -41.65 -8.28 32.09
N PRO A 316 -42.48 -8.64 31.09
CA PRO A 316 -42.48 -9.97 30.48
C PRO A 316 -41.35 -10.12 29.45
N ALA A 317 -40.94 -11.36 29.18
CA ALA A 317 -39.75 -11.67 28.38
C ALA A 317 -39.99 -11.67 26.86
N THR A 318 -39.72 -10.54 26.22
CA THR A 318 -39.44 -10.35 24.77
C THR A 318 -38.40 -9.22 24.64
N GLY A 319 -37.63 -9.03 23.58
CA GLY A 319 -37.26 -9.86 22.43
C GLY A 319 -36.08 -9.16 21.72
N PHE A 320 -35.32 -9.83 20.85
CA PHE A 320 -34.08 -9.24 20.27
C PHE A 320 -34.31 -8.00 19.38
N ALA A 321 -35.57 -7.66 19.06
CA ALA A 321 -35.98 -6.50 18.28
C ALA A 321 -35.93 -5.18 19.07
N ASP A 322 -36.35 -5.16 20.34
CA ASP A 322 -36.48 -3.92 21.13
C ASP A 322 -35.11 -3.28 21.43
N ILE A 323 -34.06 -4.10 21.46
CA ILE A 323 -32.65 -3.69 21.58
C ILE A 323 -32.14 -3.03 20.28
N ILE A 324 -32.75 -3.32 19.13
CA ILE A 324 -32.40 -2.72 17.84
C ILE A 324 -33.10 -1.36 17.68
N GLU A 325 -34.41 -1.24 17.99
CA GLU A 325 -35.10 0.05 17.93
C GLU A 325 -34.53 1.08 18.94
N SER A 326 -34.26 0.64 20.17
CA SER A 326 -33.64 1.52 21.18
C SER A 326 -32.21 1.94 20.80
N ARG A 327 -31.46 1.10 20.06
CA ARG A 327 -30.17 1.49 19.45
C ARG A 327 -30.30 2.34 18.20
N GLN A 328 -31.40 2.25 17.46
CA GLN A 328 -31.66 3.10 16.30
C GLN A 328 -32.03 4.53 16.73
N LYS A 329 -32.89 4.69 17.74
CA LYS A 329 -33.15 6.02 18.34
C LYS A 329 -31.89 6.65 18.95
N ALA A 330 -31.12 5.88 19.73
CA ALA A 330 -29.86 6.37 20.30
C ALA A 330 -28.76 6.63 19.25
N LYS A 331 -28.89 6.09 18.02
CA LYS A 331 -28.01 6.44 16.90
C LYS A 331 -28.41 7.74 16.22
N MET A 332 -29.71 8.02 16.08
CA MET A 332 -30.17 9.26 15.43
C MET A 332 -29.74 10.50 16.22
N GLU A 333 -29.87 10.47 17.55
CA GLU A 333 -29.49 11.62 18.41
C GLU A 333 -27.96 11.87 18.47
N ASP A 334 -27.13 10.88 18.14
CA ASP A 334 -25.65 10.98 18.20
C ASP A 334 -25.03 11.21 16.80
N GLU A 335 -25.70 10.79 15.70
CA GLU A 335 -25.26 11.11 14.33
C GLU A 335 -25.47 12.60 13.98
N ASP A 336 -26.54 13.26 14.46
CA ASP A 336 -26.72 14.71 14.31
C ASP A 336 -25.57 15.52 14.94
N SER A 337 -25.01 15.03 16.05
CA SER A 337 -23.85 15.64 16.71
C SER A 337 -22.53 15.40 15.97
N PHE A 338 -22.41 14.29 15.23
CA PHE A 338 -21.23 13.97 14.44
C PHE A 338 -21.21 14.71 13.09
N LEU A 339 -22.37 14.84 12.44
CA LEU A 339 -22.55 15.64 11.22
C LEU A 339 -22.28 17.13 11.45
N ALA A 340 -22.53 17.65 12.66
CA ALA A 340 -22.24 19.05 13.01
C ALA A 340 -20.75 19.42 13.08
N LEU A 341 -19.83 18.45 13.12
CA LEU A 341 -18.37 18.70 13.18
C LEU A 341 -17.69 18.78 11.80
N THR A 342 -18.36 18.32 10.75
CA THR A 342 -18.11 18.76 9.38
C THR A 342 -18.99 19.97 9.12
N ARG A 343 -18.40 21.16 9.00
CA ARG A 343 -19.15 22.30 8.46
C ARG A 343 -19.59 21.95 7.05
N ASN A 344 -20.89 21.72 6.89
CA ASN A 344 -21.54 21.71 5.59
C ASN A 344 -21.47 23.14 5.05
N GLU A 345 -20.50 23.39 4.18
CA GLU A 345 -20.86 24.09 2.95
C GLU A 345 -21.70 23.07 2.17
N GLU A 346 -22.96 23.42 1.88
CA GLU A 346 -23.75 22.67 0.88
C GLU A 346 -22.89 22.61 -0.39
N PRO A 347 -22.61 21.41 -0.95
CA PRO A 347 -21.83 21.33 -2.18
C PRO A 347 -22.54 22.16 -3.24
N SER A 348 -21.79 22.95 -4.00
CA SER A 348 -22.39 23.87 -4.97
C SER A 348 -23.25 23.10 -5.98
N GLU A 349 -24.24 23.76 -6.59
CA GLU A 349 -25.07 23.09 -7.60
C GLU A 349 -24.21 22.54 -8.75
N ASP A 350 -23.13 23.24 -9.12
CA ASP A 350 -22.08 22.73 -10.03
C ASP A 350 -21.39 21.45 -9.53
N GLU A 351 -21.06 21.35 -8.25
CA GLU A 351 -20.43 20.16 -7.66
C GLU A 351 -21.41 18.97 -7.55
N LYS A 352 -22.70 19.25 -7.30
CA LYS A 352 -23.79 18.27 -7.40
C LYS A 352 -23.94 17.76 -8.84
N LEU A 353 -23.97 18.66 -9.83
CA LEU A 353 -24.05 18.32 -11.25
C LEU A 353 -22.83 17.53 -11.76
N ARG A 354 -21.61 17.92 -11.36
CA ARG A 354 -20.37 17.19 -11.68
C ARG A 354 -20.37 15.78 -11.05
N SER A 355 -20.98 15.62 -9.88
CA SER A 355 -21.16 14.31 -9.23
C SER A 355 -22.18 13.43 -9.96
N GLU A 356 -23.27 13.99 -10.48
CA GLU A 356 -24.24 13.30 -11.34
C GLU A 356 -23.60 12.87 -12.67
N LEU A 357 -22.83 13.75 -13.33
CA LEU A 357 -22.07 13.44 -14.53
C LEU A 357 -21.07 12.31 -14.29
N TYR A 358 -20.32 12.34 -13.18
CA TYR A 358 -19.42 11.24 -12.80
C TYR A 358 -20.17 9.90 -12.67
N ALA A 359 -21.37 9.88 -12.08
CA ALA A 359 -22.18 8.67 -11.98
C ALA A 359 -22.58 8.12 -13.36
N GLN A 360 -23.02 8.99 -14.29
CA GLN A 360 -23.33 8.58 -15.67
C GLN A 360 -22.10 8.07 -16.42
N LEU A 361 -20.93 8.68 -16.20
CA LEU A 361 -19.66 8.23 -16.79
C LEU A 361 -19.21 6.86 -16.24
N VAL A 362 -19.43 6.57 -14.95
CA VAL A 362 -19.20 5.23 -14.38
C VAL A 362 -20.12 4.19 -15.02
N GLU A 363 -21.40 4.50 -15.22
CA GLU A 363 -22.33 3.60 -15.92
C GLU A 363 -21.94 3.37 -17.38
N LEU A 364 -21.61 4.43 -18.12
CA LEU A 364 -21.11 4.35 -19.49
C LEU A 364 -19.85 3.48 -19.58
N ARG A 365 -18.88 3.69 -18.68
CA ARG A 365 -17.66 2.88 -18.57
C ARG A 365 -18.00 1.41 -18.37
N ASN A 366 -18.91 1.09 -17.45
CA ASN A 366 -19.28 -0.30 -17.15
C ASN A 366 -19.98 -0.97 -18.35
N ARG A 367 -20.78 -0.23 -19.13
CA ARG A 367 -21.35 -0.70 -20.40
C ARG A 367 -20.27 -0.97 -21.46
N MET A 368 -19.40 0.01 -21.73
CA MET A 368 -18.29 -0.14 -22.69
C MET A 368 -17.33 -1.29 -22.33
N ALA A 369 -17.02 -1.44 -21.04
CA ALA A 369 -16.21 -2.53 -20.51
C ALA A 369 -16.86 -3.90 -20.76
N SER A 370 -18.17 -4.01 -20.50
CA SER A 370 -18.93 -5.24 -20.75
C SER A 370 -19.02 -5.60 -22.24
N GLU A 371 -19.24 -4.60 -23.12
CA GLU A 371 -19.27 -4.79 -24.58
C GLU A 371 -17.92 -5.26 -25.15
N CYS A 372 -16.82 -4.74 -24.62
CA CYS A 372 -15.46 -5.04 -25.11
C CYS A 372 -14.75 -6.18 -24.35
N GLY A 373 -15.38 -6.76 -23.32
CA GLY A 373 -14.77 -7.82 -22.50
C GLY A 373 -13.59 -7.36 -21.63
N TYR A 374 -13.54 -6.07 -21.28
CA TYR A 374 -12.50 -5.50 -20.41
C TYR A 374 -12.99 -5.31 -18.97
N ALA A 375 -12.08 -5.22 -18.02
CA ALA A 375 -12.42 -4.73 -16.68
C ALA A 375 -12.67 -3.21 -16.74
N PRO A 376 -13.62 -2.63 -15.97
CA PRO A 376 -14.00 -1.23 -16.10
C PRO A 376 -12.83 -0.24 -16.01
N TYR A 377 -11.89 -0.46 -15.08
CA TYR A 377 -10.72 0.40 -14.89
C TYR A 377 -9.76 0.45 -16.10
N MET A 378 -9.77 -0.57 -16.98
CA MET A 378 -8.95 -0.59 -18.19
C MET A 378 -9.47 0.37 -19.26
N VAL A 379 -10.78 0.63 -19.29
CA VAL A 379 -11.41 1.62 -20.16
C VAL A 379 -11.01 3.02 -19.65
N PHE A 380 -11.50 3.38 -18.46
CA PHE A 380 -11.07 4.59 -17.74
C PHE A 380 -11.04 4.30 -16.22
N ASN A 381 -9.93 4.63 -15.56
CA ASN A 381 -9.87 4.56 -14.10
C ASN A 381 -10.69 5.71 -13.47
N ASN A 382 -10.96 5.62 -12.16
CA ASN A 382 -11.81 6.60 -11.48
C ASN A 382 -11.21 8.01 -11.50
N ARG A 383 -9.88 8.16 -11.50
CA ARG A 383 -9.21 9.47 -11.59
C ARG A 383 -9.54 10.14 -12.92
N ILE A 384 -9.36 9.43 -14.04
CA ILE A 384 -9.70 9.96 -15.37
C ILE A 384 -11.18 10.32 -15.47
N LEU A 385 -12.09 9.49 -14.93
CA LEU A 385 -13.52 9.83 -14.91
C LEU A 385 -13.84 11.08 -14.09
N LEU A 386 -13.16 11.29 -12.94
CA LEU A 386 -13.30 12.52 -12.15
C LEU A 386 -12.75 13.73 -12.92
N THR A 387 -11.60 13.61 -13.58
CA THR A 387 -11.03 14.71 -14.39
C THR A 387 -11.91 15.03 -15.60
N ILE A 388 -12.53 14.04 -16.25
CA ILE A 388 -13.53 14.26 -17.31
C ILE A 388 -14.77 14.98 -16.76
N ALA A 389 -15.30 14.54 -15.60
CA ALA A 389 -16.44 15.21 -14.96
C ALA A 389 -16.12 16.64 -14.51
N GLN A 390 -14.87 16.93 -14.14
CA GLN A 390 -14.41 18.28 -13.77
C GLN A 390 -14.15 19.18 -14.99
N ALA A 391 -13.56 18.64 -16.07
CA ALA A 391 -13.21 19.42 -17.26
C ALA A 391 -14.39 19.60 -18.25
N CYS A 392 -15.41 18.72 -18.16
CA CYS A 392 -16.56 18.67 -19.08
C CYS A 392 -16.17 18.78 -20.57
N PRO A 393 -15.31 17.88 -21.10
CA PRO A 393 -14.84 17.96 -22.47
C PRO A 393 -15.94 17.62 -23.49
N THR A 394 -16.49 18.66 -24.12
CA THR A 394 -17.53 18.58 -25.17
C THR A 394 -16.99 18.34 -26.59
N SER A 395 -15.68 18.07 -26.73
CA SER A 395 -15.06 17.69 -28.00
C SER A 395 -13.97 16.62 -27.79
N LEU A 396 -13.67 15.85 -28.83
CA LEU A 396 -12.58 14.87 -28.81
C LEU A 396 -11.22 15.53 -28.54
N GLU A 397 -11.01 16.75 -29.05
CA GLU A 397 -9.78 17.50 -28.81
C GLU A 397 -9.63 17.89 -27.33
N ARG A 398 -10.69 18.40 -26.68
CA ARG A 398 -10.67 18.70 -25.23
C ARG A 398 -10.52 17.42 -24.41
N LEU A 399 -11.12 16.30 -24.82
CA LEU A 399 -10.97 15.01 -24.14
C LEU A 399 -9.55 14.44 -24.28
N GLY A 400 -8.88 14.62 -25.42
CA GLY A 400 -7.49 14.21 -25.63
C GLY A 400 -6.45 14.98 -24.81
N LYS A 401 -6.81 16.17 -24.30
CA LYS A 401 -5.99 16.97 -23.38
C LYS A 401 -6.11 16.52 -21.91
N VAL A 402 -7.03 15.61 -21.59
CA VAL A 402 -7.22 15.09 -20.23
C VAL A 402 -6.10 14.11 -19.85
N GLU A 403 -5.43 14.35 -18.73
CA GLU A 403 -4.35 13.51 -18.21
C GLU A 403 -4.78 12.03 -18.09
N GLY A 404 -4.05 11.13 -18.74
CA GLY A 404 -4.32 9.69 -18.76
C GLY A 404 -5.25 9.20 -19.88
N VAL A 405 -5.76 10.08 -20.75
CA VAL A 405 -6.46 9.72 -21.98
C VAL A 405 -5.45 9.58 -23.13
N SER A 406 -5.03 8.34 -23.41
CA SER A 406 -4.21 8.03 -24.58
C SER A 406 -5.01 8.12 -25.88
N GLU A 407 -4.33 8.38 -27.00
CA GLU A 407 -4.93 8.43 -28.34
C GLU A 407 -5.72 7.15 -28.68
N ALA A 408 -5.22 5.97 -28.29
CA ALA A 408 -5.93 4.70 -28.45
C ALA A 408 -7.28 4.66 -27.69
N LYS A 409 -7.33 5.21 -26.46
CA LYS A 409 -8.59 5.34 -25.69
C LYS A 409 -9.52 6.38 -26.31
N LEU A 410 -8.96 7.48 -26.82
CA LEU A 410 -9.73 8.53 -27.50
C LEU A 410 -10.41 7.99 -28.76
N ASN A 411 -9.68 7.25 -29.60
CA ASN A 411 -10.19 6.64 -30.82
C ASN A 411 -11.22 5.54 -30.53
N LYS A 412 -11.04 4.74 -29.47
CA LYS A 412 -11.92 3.59 -29.16
C LYS A 412 -13.16 3.93 -28.33
N PHE A 413 -13.05 4.88 -27.40
CA PHE A 413 -14.11 5.21 -26.43
C PHE A 413 -14.51 6.69 -26.41
N GLY A 414 -13.67 7.58 -26.94
CA GLY A 414 -13.83 9.03 -26.79
C GLY A 414 -15.13 9.57 -27.37
N GLY A 415 -15.60 9.05 -28.52
CA GLY A 415 -16.84 9.50 -29.15
C GLY A 415 -18.06 9.37 -28.23
N ARG A 416 -18.22 8.20 -27.58
CA ARG A 416 -19.32 7.94 -26.64
C ARG A 416 -19.21 8.77 -25.35
N VAL A 417 -17.98 9.05 -24.89
CA VAL A 417 -17.75 9.91 -23.72
C VAL A 417 -18.14 11.35 -24.04
N VAL A 418 -17.67 11.89 -25.17
CA VAL A 418 -17.99 13.25 -25.63
C VAL A 418 -19.50 13.40 -25.87
N GLU A 419 -20.17 12.39 -26.42
CA GLU A 419 -21.62 12.36 -26.60
C GLU A 419 -22.36 12.52 -25.26
N VAL A 420 -22.06 11.68 -24.26
CA VAL A 420 -22.69 11.75 -22.93
C VAL A 420 -22.38 13.06 -22.22
N VAL A 421 -21.12 13.51 -22.22
CA VAL A 421 -20.73 14.81 -21.61
C VAL A 421 -21.45 15.97 -22.29
N SER A 422 -21.47 16.01 -23.62
CA SER A 422 -22.12 17.09 -24.38
C SER A 422 -23.63 17.11 -24.19
N GLN A 423 -24.27 15.95 -24.08
CA GLN A 423 -25.69 15.86 -23.81
C GLN A 423 -25.99 16.33 -22.38
N PHE A 424 -25.22 15.87 -21.38
CA PHE A 424 -25.38 16.30 -19.98
C PHE A 424 -25.19 17.81 -19.81
N CYS A 425 -24.15 18.41 -20.41
CA CYS A 425 -23.92 19.85 -20.38
C CYS A 425 -25.08 20.66 -20.99
N LYS A 426 -25.69 20.16 -22.07
CA LYS A 426 -26.89 20.80 -22.68
C LYS A 426 -28.12 20.68 -21.78
N ASP A 427 -28.38 19.50 -21.23
CA ASP A 427 -29.61 19.21 -20.48
C ASP A 427 -29.60 19.80 -19.06
N ARG A 428 -28.41 19.96 -18.47
CA ARG A 428 -28.23 20.49 -17.10
C ARG A 428 -27.62 21.89 -17.02
N GLY A 429 -27.22 22.48 -18.15
CA GLY A 429 -26.63 23.83 -18.20
C GLY A 429 -25.18 23.94 -17.70
N LEU A 430 -24.53 22.82 -17.38
CA LEU A 430 -23.17 22.76 -16.85
C LEU A 430 -22.15 23.21 -17.91
N GLN A 431 -21.46 24.32 -17.66
CA GLN A 431 -20.49 24.87 -18.60
C GLN A 431 -19.17 24.08 -18.60
N PRO A 432 -18.50 23.91 -19.75
CA PRO A 432 -17.10 23.50 -19.80
C PRO A 432 -16.24 24.48 -18.99
N SER A 433 -15.30 23.98 -18.19
CA SER A 433 -14.29 24.85 -17.58
C SER A 433 -13.31 25.30 -18.66
N ASP A 434 -13.37 26.57 -19.03
CA ASP A 434 -12.44 27.19 -19.98
C ASP A 434 -11.10 27.59 -19.33
N ASP A 435 -11.00 27.51 -17.99
CA ASP A 435 -9.76 27.71 -17.23
C ASP A 435 -8.75 26.55 -17.40
N GLN A 436 -7.98 26.56 -18.49
CA GLN A 436 -6.72 25.80 -18.60
C GLN A 436 -5.50 26.61 -19.04
N ASP A 437 -5.64 27.91 -19.35
CA ASP A 437 -4.49 28.76 -19.72
C ASP A 437 -3.80 29.44 -18.52
N GLU A 438 -4.42 29.52 -17.33
CA GLU A 438 -3.77 29.99 -16.09
C GLU A 438 -3.91 29.01 -14.90
N VAL A 439 -3.23 27.86 -14.97
CA VAL A 439 -2.76 27.15 -13.77
C VAL A 439 -1.25 26.93 -13.84
N SER A 440 -0.51 28.03 -13.72
CA SER A 440 0.87 28.04 -13.23
C SER A 440 0.85 28.76 -11.87
N THR A 441 1.22 28.14 -10.75
CA THR A 441 2.59 27.64 -10.53
C THR A 441 2.66 26.65 -9.36
N ASN A 442 3.19 25.46 -9.64
CA ASN A 442 4.09 24.72 -8.72
C ASN A 442 5.01 23.81 -9.57
N ALA A 443 5.54 24.39 -10.65
CA ALA A 443 6.23 23.70 -11.74
C ALA A 443 7.70 23.33 -11.43
N SER A 444 7.95 22.78 -10.24
CA SER A 444 9.28 22.31 -9.82
C SER A 444 9.31 20.87 -9.27
N SER A 445 8.18 20.14 -9.31
CA SER A 445 8.13 18.71 -8.94
C SER A 445 7.63 17.79 -10.07
N CYS A 446 6.78 18.29 -10.98
CA CYS A 446 5.90 17.46 -11.81
C CYS A 446 6.56 16.71 -12.98
N GLN A 447 7.79 17.03 -13.41
CA GLN A 447 8.48 16.23 -14.44
C GLN A 447 8.82 14.80 -13.97
N ASN A 448 8.94 14.60 -12.65
CA ASN A 448 9.20 13.27 -12.08
C ASN A 448 7.93 12.40 -12.02
N ASP A 449 6.74 12.99 -11.86
CA ASP A 449 5.52 12.23 -11.58
C ASP A 449 4.99 11.46 -12.80
N SER A 450 4.98 12.09 -13.99
CA SER A 450 4.60 11.39 -15.23
C SER A 450 5.59 10.26 -15.58
N LEU A 451 6.89 10.46 -15.33
CA LEU A 451 7.90 9.42 -15.56
C LEU A 451 7.78 8.29 -14.53
N ASN A 452 7.54 8.62 -13.26
CA ASN A 452 7.28 7.65 -12.20
C ASN A 452 5.99 6.85 -12.43
N TYR A 453 4.97 7.44 -13.05
CA TYR A 453 3.74 6.74 -13.43
C TYR A 453 4.01 5.72 -14.54
N LEU A 454 4.63 6.14 -15.65
CA LEU A 454 4.99 5.22 -16.73
C LEU A 454 5.97 4.11 -16.27
N MET A 455 6.84 4.40 -15.32
CA MET A 455 7.73 3.40 -14.72
C MET A 455 7.01 2.34 -13.85
N GLN A 456 5.73 2.51 -13.50
CA GLN A 456 4.95 1.50 -12.75
C GLN A 456 4.42 0.37 -13.66
N GLU A 457 4.21 0.64 -14.95
CA GLU A 457 3.86 -0.38 -15.97
C GLU A 457 5.05 -1.32 -16.29
N LEU A 458 6.28 -0.91 -15.94
CA LEU A 458 7.48 -1.75 -16.03
C LEU A 458 7.62 -2.66 -14.79
N ASN A 459 7.98 -3.92 -15.01
CA ASN A 459 8.37 -4.81 -13.92
C ASN A 459 9.68 -4.36 -13.26
N ASP A 460 9.96 -4.86 -12.05
CA ASP A 460 11.06 -4.34 -11.23
C ASP A 460 12.44 -4.42 -11.93
N THR A 461 12.69 -5.47 -12.72
CA THR A 461 13.97 -5.59 -13.44
C THR A 461 14.05 -4.66 -14.66
N GLN A 462 12.94 -4.44 -15.37
CA GLN A 462 12.89 -3.44 -16.46
C GLN A 462 13.10 -2.03 -15.91
N ARG A 463 12.42 -1.69 -14.81
CA ARG A 463 12.50 -0.39 -14.13
C ARG A 463 13.91 -0.05 -13.68
N VAL A 464 14.64 -1.02 -13.12
CA VAL A 464 16.05 -0.86 -12.73
C VAL A 464 16.96 -0.68 -13.97
N THR A 465 16.74 -1.39 -15.07
CA THR A 465 17.47 -1.12 -16.33
C THR A 465 17.20 0.32 -16.80
N TYR A 466 15.95 0.75 -16.84
CA TYR A 466 15.58 2.09 -17.31
C TYR A 466 16.19 3.20 -16.45
N LEU A 467 16.22 3.03 -15.12
CA LEU A 467 16.86 3.96 -14.19
C LEU A 467 18.38 4.07 -14.39
N LEU A 468 19.08 2.97 -14.68
CA LEU A 468 20.51 3.03 -15.00
C LEU A 468 20.76 3.63 -16.39
N TYR A 469 19.89 3.32 -17.36
CA TYR A 469 19.92 3.91 -18.70
C TYR A 469 19.74 5.43 -18.67
N ARG A 470 18.81 5.95 -17.86
CA ARG A 470 18.65 7.39 -17.63
C ARG A 470 19.88 8.07 -17.01
N LYS A 471 20.81 7.33 -16.39
CA LYS A 471 22.04 7.86 -15.78
C LYS A 471 23.26 7.83 -16.69
N SER A 472 23.40 6.83 -17.57
CA SER A 472 24.62 6.63 -18.37
C SER A 472 24.40 6.48 -19.87
N GLN A 473 23.16 6.20 -20.31
CA GLN A 473 22.77 5.83 -21.68
C GLN A 473 23.60 4.70 -22.34
N ASN A 474 24.44 4.01 -21.56
CA ASN A 474 25.42 3.05 -22.05
C ASN A 474 24.93 1.62 -21.81
N VAL A 475 24.31 1.03 -22.82
CA VAL A 475 23.67 -0.30 -22.76
C VAL A 475 24.66 -1.41 -22.37
N THR A 476 25.89 -1.39 -22.88
CA THR A 476 26.91 -2.41 -22.55
C THR A 476 27.44 -2.26 -21.12
N GLY A 477 27.62 -1.02 -20.63
CA GLY A 477 27.94 -0.75 -19.23
C GLY A 477 26.83 -1.17 -18.26
N ILE A 478 25.56 -1.04 -18.65
CA ILE A 478 24.40 -1.49 -17.88
C ILE A 478 24.32 -3.03 -17.86
N ALA A 479 24.62 -3.69 -18.97
CA ALA A 479 24.71 -5.14 -19.05
C ALA A 479 25.75 -5.69 -18.06
N THR A 480 26.98 -5.16 -18.10
CA THR A 480 28.07 -5.55 -17.21
C THR A 480 27.76 -5.26 -15.73
N SER A 481 27.29 -4.05 -15.41
CA SER A 481 27.00 -3.66 -14.01
C SER A 481 25.81 -4.40 -13.39
N ARG A 482 24.89 -4.92 -14.20
CA ARG A 482 23.76 -5.75 -13.74
C ARG A 482 24.00 -7.27 -13.85
N GLY A 483 25.09 -7.71 -14.47
CA GLY A 483 25.31 -9.13 -14.79
C GLY A 483 24.28 -9.71 -15.76
N LEU A 484 23.77 -8.90 -16.69
CA LEU A 484 22.76 -9.28 -17.68
C LEU A 484 23.37 -9.32 -19.09
N ALA A 485 22.79 -10.13 -19.99
CA ALA A 485 23.14 -10.08 -21.40
C ALA A 485 22.65 -8.76 -22.04
N VAL A 486 23.43 -8.22 -22.99
CA VAL A 486 23.09 -6.98 -23.72
C VAL A 486 21.71 -7.07 -24.37
N SER A 487 21.36 -8.21 -24.95
CA SER A 487 20.03 -8.49 -25.53
C SER A 487 18.88 -8.42 -24.51
N THR A 488 19.13 -8.76 -23.24
CA THR A 488 18.16 -8.61 -22.14
C THR A 488 17.99 -7.14 -21.76
N VAL A 489 19.08 -6.35 -21.75
CA VAL A 489 19.02 -4.90 -21.49
C VAL A 489 18.25 -4.18 -22.61
N ILE A 490 18.53 -4.50 -23.88
CA ILE A 490 17.78 -3.97 -25.03
C ILE A 490 16.30 -4.42 -24.95
N GLY A 491 16.02 -5.66 -24.56
CA GLY A 491 14.67 -6.15 -24.31
C GLY A 491 13.92 -5.33 -23.24
N HIS A 492 14.57 -5.01 -22.11
CA HIS A 492 13.98 -4.15 -21.09
C HIS A 492 13.69 -2.72 -21.59
N LEU A 493 14.59 -2.15 -22.38
CA LEU A 493 14.41 -0.81 -22.96
C LEU A 493 13.37 -0.79 -24.09
N THR A 494 13.20 -1.90 -24.80
CA THR A 494 12.13 -2.12 -25.79
C THR A 494 10.75 -2.07 -25.12
N GLU A 495 10.57 -2.71 -23.96
CA GLU A 495 9.31 -2.62 -23.20
C GLU A 495 9.09 -1.21 -22.61
N ALA A 496 10.16 -0.50 -22.23
CA ALA A 496 10.06 0.92 -21.84
C ALA A 496 9.51 1.80 -22.98
N ILE A 497 9.98 1.59 -24.22
CA ILE A 497 9.47 2.30 -25.40
C ILE A 497 7.97 2.04 -25.60
N LYS A 498 7.50 0.78 -25.51
CA LYS A 498 6.07 0.43 -25.67
C LYS A 498 5.16 1.12 -24.66
N VAL A 499 5.65 1.31 -23.44
CA VAL A 499 4.96 2.02 -22.36
C VAL A 499 4.97 3.55 -22.59
N GLY A 500 5.74 4.05 -23.55
CA GLY A 500 5.87 5.48 -23.84
C GLY A 500 6.97 6.18 -23.05
N LEU A 501 7.86 5.44 -22.37
CA LEU A 501 9.04 6.03 -21.75
C LEU A 501 10.06 6.44 -22.82
N PRO A 502 10.65 7.65 -22.73
CA PRO A 502 11.66 8.08 -23.69
C PRO A 502 12.92 7.23 -23.54
N VAL A 503 13.30 6.59 -24.65
CA VAL A 503 14.55 5.87 -24.90
C VAL A 503 15.04 6.34 -26.27
N ASP A 504 16.31 6.68 -26.37
CA ASP A 504 16.93 7.01 -27.64
C ASP A 504 17.24 5.73 -28.45
N LEU A 505 16.85 5.71 -29.72
CA LEU A 505 17.04 4.56 -30.61
C LEU A 505 18.49 4.40 -31.07
N GLU A 506 19.26 5.49 -31.19
CA GLU A 506 20.68 5.41 -31.57
C GLU A 506 21.48 4.67 -30.49
N SER A 507 21.20 4.94 -29.21
CA SER A 507 21.78 4.22 -28.07
C SER A 507 21.44 2.72 -28.01
N LEU A 508 20.43 2.26 -28.78
CA LEU A 508 20.10 0.84 -28.97
C LEU A 508 20.73 0.22 -30.23
N GLY A 509 21.57 0.97 -30.96
CA GLY A 509 22.18 0.53 -32.22
C GLY A 509 21.29 0.70 -33.46
N VAL A 510 20.14 1.37 -33.33
CA VAL A 510 19.22 1.61 -34.46
C VAL A 510 19.57 2.94 -35.12
N THR A 511 20.28 2.87 -36.25
CA THR A 511 20.53 4.03 -37.13
C THR A 511 19.28 4.37 -37.96
N THR A 512 19.26 5.56 -38.56
CA THR A 512 18.20 5.98 -39.51
C THR A 512 18.03 4.97 -40.65
N GLU A 513 19.14 4.43 -41.19
CA GLU A 513 19.13 3.41 -42.24
C GLU A 513 18.43 2.12 -41.79
N ILE A 514 18.67 1.68 -40.54
CA ILE A 514 18.04 0.50 -39.95
C ILE A 514 16.55 0.77 -39.67
N LEU A 515 16.20 1.96 -39.20
CA LEU A 515 14.82 2.38 -38.97
C LEU A 515 14.00 2.37 -40.28
N GLU A 516 14.57 2.92 -41.36
CA GLU A 516 13.95 2.90 -42.69
C GLU A 516 13.84 1.48 -43.26
N ALA A 517 14.91 0.68 -43.18
CA ALA A 517 14.91 -0.70 -43.68
C ALA A 517 13.84 -1.56 -42.99
N VAL A 518 13.75 -1.51 -41.65
CA VAL A 518 12.73 -2.27 -40.90
C VAL A 518 11.32 -1.73 -41.17
N THR A 519 11.14 -0.40 -41.26
CA THR A 519 9.82 0.19 -41.58
C THR A 519 9.33 -0.24 -42.97
N ASN A 520 10.22 -0.26 -43.97
CA ASN A 520 9.92 -0.74 -45.31
C ASN A 520 9.65 -2.26 -45.35
N ALA A 521 10.40 -3.06 -44.59
CA ALA A 521 10.15 -4.49 -44.45
C ALA A 521 8.76 -4.78 -43.83
N VAL A 522 8.36 -4.01 -42.80
CA VAL A 522 7.03 -4.11 -42.18
C VAL A 522 5.92 -3.69 -43.14
N MET A 523 6.10 -2.60 -43.90
CA MET A 523 5.14 -2.14 -44.91
C MET A 523 4.89 -3.15 -46.03
N ASN A 524 5.93 -3.90 -46.44
CA ASN A 524 5.85 -4.90 -47.50
C ASN A 524 5.38 -6.29 -46.98
N LEU A 525 5.18 -6.46 -45.67
CA LEU A 525 4.78 -7.73 -45.08
C LEU A 525 3.25 -7.87 -45.00
N SER A 526 2.67 -8.76 -45.79
CA SER A 526 1.23 -9.09 -45.77
C SER A 526 0.78 -9.96 -44.58
N GLY A 527 1.50 -9.94 -43.45
CA GLY A 527 1.44 -10.95 -42.38
C GLY A 527 1.38 -10.41 -40.95
N ASP A 528 1.52 -11.33 -39.99
CA ASP A 528 1.56 -11.05 -38.55
C ASP A 528 2.91 -10.44 -38.15
N ILE A 529 2.88 -9.18 -37.70
CA ILE A 529 4.06 -8.38 -37.34
C ILE A 529 4.71 -8.91 -36.04
N GLY A 530 4.00 -9.71 -35.24
CA GLY A 530 4.54 -10.39 -34.07
C GLY A 530 5.58 -11.46 -34.41
N ARG A 531 5.68 -11.90 -35.67
CA ARG A 531 6.70 -12.85 -36.14
C ARG A 531 7.91 -12.08 -36.69
N LEU A 532 9.02 -12.15 -35.98
CA LEU A 532 10.23 -11.40 -36.33
C LEU A 532 11.02 -11.99 -37.51
N THR A 533 10.92 -13.30 -37.77
CA THR A 533 11.69 -13.96 -38.85
C THR A 533 11.33 -13.43 -40.24
N PRO A 534 10.04 -13.37 -40.66
CA PRO A 534 9.68 -12.81 -41.97
C PRO A 534 10.10 -11.35 -42.17
N ILE A 535 10.18 -10.57 -41.09
CA ILE A 535 10.67 -9.18 -41.13
C ILE A 535 12.20 -9.18 -41.31
N LYS A 536 12.92 -10.04 -40.57
CA LYS A 536 14.38 -10.20 -40.70
C LYS A 536 14.79 -10.69 -42.09
N ASP A 537 14.04 -11.59 -42.70
CA ASP A 537 14.31 -12.12 -44.05
C ASP A 537 14.20 -11.03 -45.14
N LEU A 538 13.45 -9.95 -44.88
CA LEU A 538 13.32 -8.76 -45.74
C LEU A 538 14.32 -7.63 -45.38
N CYS A 539 15.10 -7.78 -44.32
CA CYS A 539 16.05 -6.75 -43.87
C CYS A 539 17.51 -7.11 -44.25
N PRO A 540 18.38 -6.11 -44.48
CA PRO A 540 19.81 -6.33 -44.70
C PRO A 540 20.48 -7.18 -43.60
N GLU A 541 21.59 -7.84 -43.92
CA GLU A 541 22.28 -8.75 -42.99
C GLU A 541 22.62 -8.09 -41.64
N HIS A 542 23.07 -6.83 -41.66
CA HIS A 542 23.45 -6.05 -40.47
C HIS A 542 22.30 -5.71 -39.51
N VAL A 543 21.03 -5.91 -39.91
CA VAL A 543 19.86 -5.64 -39.06
C VAL A 543 19.62 -6.82 -38.11
N GLU A 544 20.00 -6.71 -36.83
CA GLU A 544 19.72 -7.76 -35.85
C GLU A 544 18.24 -7.82 -35.42
N PHE A 545 17.81 -8.98 -34.89
CA PHE A 545 16.51 -9.15 -34.26
C PHE A 545 16.22 -8.15 -33.13
N ASN A 546 17.26 -7.64 -32.46
CA ASN A 546 17.12 -6.63 -31.41
C ASN A 546 16.74 -5.25 -32.00
N HIS A 547 17.33 -4.88 -33.14
CA HIS A 547 16.96 -3.66 -33.86
C HIS A 547 15.52 -3.72 -34.35
N ILE A 548 15.09 -4.86 -34.91
CA ILE A 548 13.70 -5.08 -35.35
C ILE A 548 12.73 -4.90 -34.17
N LYS A 549 13.04 -5.50 -33.00
CA LYS A 549 12.21 -5.34 -31.79
C LYS A 549 12.10 -3.88 -31.33
N ALA A 550 13.21 -3.14 -31.31
CA ALA A 550 13.23 -1.74 -30.89
C ALA A 550 12.42 -0.84 -31.86
N VAL A 551 12.59 -1.03 -33.18
CA VAL A 551 11.80 -0.32 -34.20
C VAL A 551 10.32 -0.68 -34.10
N LEU A 552 9.96 -1.95 -33.95
CA LEU A 552 8.56 -2.36 -33.78
C LEU A 552 7.94 -1.75 -32.52
N ALA A 553 8.65 -1.75 -31.39
CA ALA A 553 8.18 -1.09 -30.17
C ALA A 553 7.97 0.42 -30.38
N TYR A 554 8.87 1.10 -31.09
CA TYR A 554 8.73 2.51 -31.43
C TYR A 554 7.52 2.77 -32.33
N LEU A 555 7.33 1.96 -33.38
CA LEU A 555 6.18 2.06 -34.28
C LEU A 555 4.86 1.75 -33.56
N GLN A 556 4.85 0.77 -32.66
CA GLN A 556 3.70 0.45 -31.79
C GLN A 556 3.35 1.61 -30.86
N ALA A 557 4.34 2.18 -30.15
CA ALA A 557 4.14 3.30 -29.23
C ALA A 557 3.72 4.60 -29.94
N LYS A 558 4.23 4.84 -31.15
CA LYS A 558 4.02 6.09 -31.90
C LYS A 558 2.79 6.08 -32.81
N TYR A 559 2.38 4.92 -33.32
CA TYR A 559 1.30 4.79 -34.31
C TYR A 559 0.20 3.77 -33.93
N GLY A 560 0.27 3.15 -32.74
CA GLY A 560 -0.79 2.28 -32.21
C GLY A 560 -0.99 0.97 -32.99
N ILE A 561 0.03 0.48 -33.70
CA ILE A 561 -0.08 -0.66 -34.62
C ILE A 561 -0.26 -1.98 -33.86
N GLU A 562 -1.41 -2.64 -34.01
CA GLU A 562 -1.64 -4.00 -33.49
C GLU A 562 -0.90 -5.06 -34.35
N ASN A 563 -0.62 -6.23 -33.76
CA ASN A 563 0.14 -7.30 -34.44
C ASN A 563 -0.56 -7.87 -35.70
N SER A 564 -1.87 -7.67 -35.84
CA SER A 564 -2.70 -8.30 -36.88
C SER A 564 -3.36 -7.29 -37.82
N ARG A 565 -2.83 -7.25 -39.05
CA ARG A 565 -3.26 -6.47 -40.24
C ARG A 565 -2.94 -4.96 -40.21
N LEU A 566 -2.04 -4.56 -41.12
CA LEU A 566 -1.70 -3.16 -41.40
C LEU A 566 -2.91 -2.39 -41.95
N ASN A 567 -3.10 -1.18 -41.41
CA ASN A 567 -3.66 -0.03 -42.12
C ASN A 567 -2.76 1.18 -41.80
N LEU A 568 -1.47 1.12 -42.17
CA LEU A 568 -0.58 2.26 -42.03
C LEU A 568 -0.96 3.33 -43.07
N PRO A 569 -1.06 4.63 -42.69
CA PRO A 569 -1.29 5.71 -43.63
C PRO A 569 -0.16 5.80 -44.68
N LYS A 570 -0.54 5.98 -45.96
CA LYS A 570 0.40 6.12 -47.09
C LYS A 570 1.26 7.40 -47.06
N THR A 571 1.15 8.22 -46.02
CA THR A 571 1.78 9.55 -45.87
C THR A 571 3.11 9.55 -45.11
N LEU A 572 3.56 8.39 -44.61
CA LEU A 572 4.79 8.28 -43.79
C LEU A 572 6.09 8.69 -44.51
N THR A 573 6.09 8.81 -45.83
CA THR A 573 7.26 9.23 -46.62
C THR A 573 7.42 10.74 -46.77
N SER A 574 6.40 11.57 -46.48
CA SER A 574 6.45 13.01 -46.77
C SER A 574 6.83 13.90 -45.58
N SER A 575 6.94 13.36 -44.36
CA SER A 575 7.25 14.15 -43.15
C SER A 575 8.73 14.24 -42.80
N VAL A 576 9.62 13.58 -43.55
CA VAL A 576 11.08 13.56 -43.29
C VAL A 576 11.82 14.69 -44.03
N THR A 577 11.18 15.35 -45.00
CA THR A 577 11.79 16.35 -45.89
C THR A 577 11.12 17.73 -45.75
N GLY A 578 11.20 18.34 -44.56
CA GLY A 578 10.29 19.44 -44.19
C GLY A 578 10.80 20.62 -43.34
N SER A 579 12.09 20.96 -43.31
CA SER A 579 12.52 22.30 -42.82
C SER A 579 13.90 22.72 -43.31
N ARG A 580 13.91 23.54 -44.37
CA ARG A 580 15.10 24.23 -44.87
C ARG A 580 14.76 25.70 -45.10
N LYS A 581 15.13 26.58 -44.17
CA LYS A 581 15.09 28.05 -44.34
C LYS A 581 16.43 28.68 -44.00
N THR A 582 17.19 28.87 -45.07
CA THR A 582 18.21 29.90 -45.36
C THR A 582 18.54 30.99 -44.31
N ALA A 583 19.82 31.06 -43.94
CA ALA A 583 20.67 32.27 -43.88
C ALA A 583 22.13 31.77 -43.85
N SER A 584 22.96 31.96 -44.87
CA SER A 584 23.70 33.16 -45.31
C SER A 584 25.14 33.18 -44.79
N GLU A 585 26.07 33.21 -45.75
CA GLU A 585 27.48 33.63 -45.67
C GLU A 585 28.48 32.86 -44.78
N ARG A 586 29.65 32.61 -45.39
CA ARG A 586 30.83 31.99 -44.76
C ARG A 586 32.08 32.62 -45.38
N PRO A 587 32.99 33.22 -44.60
CA PRO A 587 34.35 33.47 -45.06
C PRO A 587 35.24 32.23 -44.86
N LYS A 588 36.08 31.95 -45.85
CA LYS A 588 37.37 31.23 -45.76
C LYS A 588 38.48 32.26 -45.42
N PRO A 589 39.76 31.93 -45.07
CA PRO A 589 40.55 30.70 -45.33
C PRO A 589 41.00 30.01 -44.00
N ALA A 590 42.11 29.27 -43.80
CA ALA A 590 43.33 29.04 -44.60
C ALA A 590 44.02 27.65 -44.34
N GLU A 591 45.36 27.67 -44.36
CA GLU A 591 46.38 26.61 -44.29
C GLU A 591 46.83 26.37 -42.80
N GLU A 592 47.70 25.43 -42.38
CA GLU A 592 49.00 24.90 -42.89
C GLU A 592 49.17 23.40 -42.52
N LYS A 593 49.69 22.51 -43.39
CA LYS A 593 51.10 22.03 -43.55
C LYS A 593 51.80 21.59 -42.24
N GLN A 594 52.21 20.31 -42.08
CA GLN A 594 53.49 19.65 -42.55
C GLN A 594 54.75 20.29 -41.90
N VAL A 595 55.80 19.62 -41.40
CA VAL A 595 56.44 18.27 -41.55
C VAL A 595 57.21 17.96 -40.21
N VAL A 596 57.62 16.74 -39.77
CA VAL A 596 58.92 16.00 -39.93
C VAL A 596 58.90 14.92 -38.81
N ALA A 597 58.80 13.61 -39.06
CA ALA A 597 59.81 12.57 -39.34
C ALA A 597 60.53 11.91 -38.12
N GLU A 598 60.53 10.56 -38.12
CA GLU A 598 61.66 9.63 -37.83
C GLU A 598 62.23 9.55 -36.38
N ASP A 599 62.75 8.42 -35.87
CA ASP A 599 63.08 7.10 -36.47
C ASP A 599 63.08 5.94 -35.42
N ALA A 600 63.39 4.72 -35.91
CA ALA A 600 64.07 3.60 -35.25
C ALA A 600 63.29 2.59 -34.36
N ALA A 601 63.27 1.35 -34.86
CA ALA A 601 62.99 0.08 -34.15
C ALA A 601 64.29 -0.44 -33.44
N PRO A 602 64.53 -1.73 -33.02
CA PRO A 602 63.91 -3.00 -33.48
C PRO A 602 63.80 -4.20 -32.47
N ARG A 603 63.11 -5.29 -32.91
CA ARG A 603 63.43 -6.75 -32.71
C ARG A 603 63.55 -7.36 -31.28
N THR A 604 63.37 -8.66 -30.99
CA THR A 604 62.62 -9.84 -31.54
C THR A 604 62.68 -11.03 -30.53
N ARG A 605 61.58 -11.82 -30.42
CA ARG A 605 61.53 -13.31 -30.40
C ARG A 605 62.29 -14.17 -29.34
N SER A 606 61.52 -14.92 -28.53
CA SER A 606 61.68 -16.36 -28.13
C SER A 606 60.47 -16.77 -27.25
N GLU A 607 59.73 -17.88 -27.45
CA GLU A 607 60.03 -19.33 -27.24
C GLU A 607 60.30 -19.70 -25.75
N LYS A 608 59.81 -20.81 -25.12
CA LYS A 608 59.15 -22.07 -25.57
C LYS A 608 58.61 -22.92 -24.37
N ARG A 609 57.62 -23.81 -24.61
CA ARG A 609 57.30 -25.12 -23.90
C ARG A 609 56.85 -25.08 -22.41
N GLY A 610 56.10 -26.05 -21.84
CA GLY A 610 55.37 -27.26 -22.34
C GLY A 610 54.52 -27.89 -21.18
N VAL A 611 53.29 -28.38 -21.38
CA VAL A 611 52.81 -29.75 -21.79
C VAL A 611 52.69 -30.81 -20.65
N SER A 612 51.57 -31.56 -20.66
CA SER A 612 51.28 -32.86 -19.97
C SER A 612 50.79 -32.83 -18.49
N THR A 613 49.91 -33.70 -17.96
CA THR A 613 48.76 -34.51 -18.46
C THR A 613 48.01 -35.15 -17.25
N GLU A 614 46.89 -35.86 -17.50
CA GLU A 614 46.14 -36.73 -16.54
C GLU A 614 45.24 -36.01 -15.50
N GLN A 615 44.10 -36.56 -15.05
CA GLN A 615 43.57 -37.93 -15.15
C GLN A 615 42.02 -37.96 -15.25
N LEU A 616 41.45 -39.03 -15.86
CA LEU A 616 40.00 -39.30 -15.93
C LEU A 616 39.50 -40.08 -14.70
N MET A 617 38.18 -40.06 -14.42
CA MET A 617 37.28 -41.26 -14.36
C MET A 617 36.12 -41.25 -13.32
N THR A 618 34.87 -41.45 -13.81
CA THR A 618 33.68 -42.09 -13.15
C THR A 618 33.05 -41.44 -11.87
N VAL A 619 31.80 -41.67 -11.39
CA VAL A 619 30.61 -42.54 -11.67
C VAL A 619 29.33 -41.67 -11.42
N SER A 620 28.34 -41.47 -12.31
CA SER A 620 27.17 -42.28 -12.73
C SER A 620 26.07 -42.70 -11.69
N LYS A 621 24.92 -41.99 -11.73
CA LYS A 621 23.50 -42.48 -11.65
C LYS A 621 22.90 -43.18 -10.39
N LYS A 622 21.56 -43.01 -10.29
CA LYS A 622 20.52 -43.64 -9.41
C LYS A 622 20.41 -43.03 -7.99
N MET A 623 19.24 -42.98 -7.33
CA MET A 623 17.98 -43.75 -7.51
C MET A 623 16.70 -42.89 -7.58
N LYS A 624 15.64 -43.45 -8.18
CA LYS A 624 14.23 -43.03 -8.03
C LYS A 624 13.57 -43.76 -6.85
N SER A 625 12.40 -43.24 -6.45
CA SER A 625 11.29 -43.90 -5.73
C SER A 625 11.50 -44.41 -4.31
N SER A 626 10.66 -43.92 -3.40
CA SER A 626 9.79 -44.78 -2.59
C SER A 626 8.49 -44.05 -2.24
N SER A 627 7.37 -44.75 -2.37
CA SER A 627 6.04 -44.30 -1.96
C SER A 627 5.50 -45.24 -0.89
N LEU A 628 4.60 -44.75 -0.03
CA LEU A 628 3.77 -45.51 0.93
C LEU A 628 4.51 -46.14 2.12
N PHE A 629 4.09 -45.80 3.34
CA PHE A 629 3.26 -46.72 4.13
C PHE A 629 2.45 -46.01 5.22
N ARG A 630 1.31 -46.59 5.59
CA ARG A 630 0.46 -46.19 6.72
C ARG A 630 1.13 -46.53 8.06
N LYS A 631 0.97 -45.65 9.06
CA LYS A 631 0.26 -45.96 10.31
C LYS A 631 -0.13 -44.68 11.05
#